data_AF-A0A7C1RWU8-F1
#
_entry.id   AF-A0A7C1RWU8-F1
#
_cell.length_a   1.000
_cell.length_b   1.000
_cell.length_c   1.000
_cell.angle_alpha   90.00
_cell.angle_beta   90.00
_cell.angle_gamma   90.00
#
_symmetry.space_group_name_H-M   'P 1'
#
loop_
_entity.id
_entity.type
_entity.pdbx_description
1 polymer ?
#
loop_
_entity_poly.entity_id
_entity_poly.type
_entity_poly.pdbx_seq_one_letter_code
_entity_poly.pdbx_strand_id
1 'polypeptide(L)'
;MLSCKKNREQSNFGEFIEQKTRMFHSKVVYALNRKHEHFFSKRDVLNGNIDTRCKVCGILLSEYRAQKRFEEMNTLIITRRREEYG
;
A
#
# COMPACT_ATOMS: atom_id res chain seq x y z
N MET A 1 -24.76 -11.78 -35.33
CA MET A 1 -24.40 -11.50 -33.92
C MET A 1 -22.94 -11.85 -33.72
N LEU A 2 -22.04 -10.87 -33.76
CA LEU A 2 -20.62 -11.07 -33.49
C LEU A 2 -20.39 -11.01 -31.98
N SER A 3 -20.05 -12.15 -31.38
CA SER A 3 -19.69 -12.24 -29.97
C SER A 3 -18.31 -11.61 -29.76
N CYS A 4 -18.29 -10.40 -29.19
CA CYS A 4 -17.08 -9.78 -28.65
C CYS A 4 -16.63 -10.57 -27.41
N LYS A 5 -15.86 -11.65 -27.62
CA LYS A 5 -15.01 -12.21 -26.57
C LYS A 5 -13.92 -11.18 -26.27
N LYS A 6 -14.23 -10.23 -25.38
CA LYS A 6 -13.27 -9.27 -24.81
C LYS A 6 -12.10 -10.05 -24.21
N ASN A 7 -10.92 -9.83 -24.78
CA ASN A 7 -9.64 -10.40 -24.39
C ASN A 7 -9.37 -10.20 -22.88
N ARG A 8 -9.54 -11.26 -22.08
CA ARG A 8 -9.13 -11.30 -20.66
C ARG A 8 -7.62 -11.09 -20.47
N GLU A 9 -6.82 -11.28 -21.52
CA GLU A 9 -5.36 -11.14 -21.46
C GLU A 9 -4.88 -9.69 -21.63
N GLN A 10 -5.57 -8.87 -22.44
CA GLN A 10 -5.23 -7.46 -22.62
C GLN A 10 -5.49 -6.62 -21.35
N SER A 11 -6.49 -6.99 -20.54
CA SER A 11 -6.78 -6.29 -19.28
C SER A 11 -5.66 -6.47 -18.23
N ASN A 12 -4.98 -7.62 -18.23
CA ASN A 12 -3.93 -7.92 -17.25
C ASN A 12 -2.62 -7.15 -17.51
N PHE A 13 -2.28 -6.88 -18.78
CA PHE A 13 -1.03 -6.20 -19.11
C PHE A 13 -1.10 -4.71 -18.78
N GLY A 14 -2.22 -4.05 -19.08
CA GLY A 14 -2.44 -2.64 -18.72
C GLY A 14 -2.33 -2.42 -17.21
N GLU A 15 -3.01 -3.26 -16.43
CA GLU A 15 -2.94 -3.20 -14.95
C GLU A 15 -1.51 -3.45 -14.43
N PHE A 16 -0.77 -4.37 -15.06
CA PHE A 16 0.62 -4.63 -14.71
C PHE A 16 1.51 -3.40 -14.93
N ILE A 17 1.39 -2.75 -16.10
CA ILE A 17 2.15 -1.53 -16.40
C ILE A 17 1.78 -0.41 -15.43
N GLU A 18 0.50 -0.22 -15.13
CA GLU A 18 0.04 0.79 -14.17
C GLU A 18 0.63 0.57 -12.78
N GLN A 19 0.58 -0.67 -12.26
CA GLN A 19 1.17 -1.01 -10.97
C GLN A 19 2.68 -0.76 -10.94
N LYS A 20 3.39 -1.09 -12.02
CA LYS A 20 4.84 -0.84 -12.13
C LYS A 20 5.15 0.65 -12.14
N THR A 21 4.40 1.44 -12.90
CA THR A 21 4.57 2.90 -12.98
C THR A 21 4.30 3.57 -11.63
N ARG A 22 3.22 3.19 -10.93
CA ARG A 22 2.92 3.69 -9.57
C ARG A 22 4.01 3.37 -8.57
N MET A 23 4.54 2.15 -8.61
CA MET A 23 5.65 1.75 -7.74
C MET A 23 6.93 2.52 -8.07
N PHE A 24 7.24 2.74 -9.35
CA PHE A 24 8.39 3.54 -9.77
C PHE A 24 8.27 5.00 -9.28
N HIS A 25 7.11 5.61 -9.51
CA HIS A 25 6.82 6.96 -9.00
C HIS A 25 7.01 7.03 -7.48
N SER A 26 6.52 6.03 -6.74
CA SER A 26 6.69 5.98 -5.28
C SER A 26 8.15 5.88 -4.85
N LYS A 27 9.02 5.21 -5.62
CA LYS A 27 10.47 5.21 -5.38
C LYS A 27 11.08 6.59 -5.56
N VAL A 28 10.69 7.31 -6.62
CA VAL A 28 11.15 8.68 -6.87
C VAL A 28 10.72 9.62 -5.74
N VAL A 29 9.45 9.59 -5.36
CA VAL A 29 8.92 10.42 -4.26
C VAL A 29 9.61 10.08 -2.93
N TYR A 30 9.87 8.79 -2.66
CA TYR A 30 10.61 8.39 -1.47
C TYR A 30 12.04 8.96 -1.45
N ALA A 31 12.74 8.92 -2.58
CA ALA A 31 14.10 9.45 -2.68
C ALA A 31 14.15 10.96 -2.40
N LEU A 32 13.13 11.71 -2.86
CA LEU A 32 13.06 13.17 -2.69
C LEU A 32 12.55 13.59 -1.30
N ASN A 33 11.45 12.98 -0.85
CA ASN A 33 10.66 13.51 0.27
C ASN A 33 10.59 12.56 1.47
N ARG A 34 11.16 11.34 1.36
CA ARG A 34 11.04 10.23 2.32
C ARG A 34 9.60 9.76 2.60
N LYS A 35 8.59 10.39 2.00
CA LYS A 35 7.18 9.98 2.00
C LYS A 35 6.88 9.20 0.73
N HIS A 36 6.04 8.17 0.82
CA HIS A 36 5.60 7.37 -0.33
C HIS A 36 4.46 6.41 0.07
N GLU A 37 3.80 5.84 -0.93
CA GLU A 37 2.87 4.71 -0.76
C GLU A 37 3.66 3.40 -0.59
N HIS A 38 3.28 2.58 0.38
CA HIS A 38 3.95 1.30 0.64
C HIS A 38 3.46 0.19 -0.30
N PHE A 39 4.40 -0.52 -0.93
CA PHE A 39 4.10 -1.64 -1.83
C PHE A 39 4.66 -2.94 -1.27
N PHE A 40 3.78 -3.87 -0.91
CA PHE A 40 4.13 -5.21 -0.42
C PHE A 40 3.82 -6.28 -1.48
N SER A 41 4.55 -7.39 -1.46
CA SER A 41 4.29 -8.52 -2.37
C SER A 41 3.00 -9.23 -1.98
N LYS A 42 1.98 -9.24 -2.86
CA LYS A 42 0.72 -9.96 -2.59
C LYS A 42 0.95 -11.44 -2.24
N ARG A 43 1.90 -12.10 -2.92
CA ARG A 43 2.23 -13.51 -2.67
C ARG A 43 2.79 -13.72 -1.26
N ASP A 44 3.68 -12.84 -0.84
CA ASP A 44 4.32 -12.92 0.47
C ASP A 44 3.33 -12.54 1.58
N VAL A 45 2.45 -11.56 1.35
CA VAL A 45 1.38 -11.19 2.32
C VAL A 45 0.45 -12.38 2.59
N LEU A 46 0.16 -13.19 1.57
CA LEU A 46 -0.68 -14.39 1.71
C LEU A 46 0.08 -15.55 2.38
N ASN A 47 1.41 -15.49 2.40
CA ASN A 47 2.24 -16.45 3.11
C ASN A 47 2.55 -15.95 4.51
N GLY A 48 1.76 -16.39 5.50
CA GLY A 48 1.89 -15.98 6.90
C GLY A 48 3.25 -16.26 7.56
N ASN A 49 4.12 -17.03 6.93
CA ASN A 49 5.47 -17.32 7.43
C ASN A 49 6.52 -16.30 6.97
N ILE A 50 6.18 -15.32 6.12
CA ILE A 50 7.10 -14.33 5.58
C ILE A 50 6.64 -12.93 5.98
N ASP A 51 7.47 -12.24 6.76
CA ASP A 51 7.28 -10.80 6.97
C ASP A 51 7.82 -10.03 5.77
N THR A 52 6.92 -9.69 4.86
CA THR A 52 7.28 -9.04 3.59
C THR A 52 7.70 -7.59 3.80
N ARG A 53 8.68 -7.14 3.02
CA ARG A 53 9.20 -5.78 3.07
C ARG A 53 8.57 -4.91 1.99
N CYS A 54 8.41 -3.63 2.30
CA CYS A 54 8.03 -2.64 1.30
C CYS A 54 9.09 -2.58 0.19
N LYS A 55 8.67 -2.70 -1.07
CA LYS A 55 9.55 -2.64 -2.25
C LYS A 55 10.18 -1.27 -2.50
N VAL A 56 9.77 -0.25 -1.75
CA VAL A 56 10.26 1.12 -1.86
C VAL A 56 11.24 1.46 -0.74
N CYS A 57 10.81 1.42 0.53
CA CYS A 57 11.63 1.81 1.67
C CYS A 57 12.18 0.66 2.53
N GLY A 58 11.77 -0.59 2.26
CA GLY A 58 12.28 -1.76 2.99
C GLY A 58 11.71 -2.00 4.39
N ILE A 59 10.76 -1.17 4.87
CA ILE A 59 10.04 -1.40 6.13
C ILE A 59 9.33 -2.76 6.12
N LEU A 60 9.29 -3.45 7.26
CA LEU A 60 8.53 -4.68 7.41
C LEU A 60 7.03 -4.38 7.43
N LEU A 61 6.22 -5.32 6.94
CA LEU A 61 4.76 -5.19 6.97
C LEU A 61 4.25 -5.17 8.41
N SER A 62 4.86 -5.97 9.30
CA SER A 62 4.54 -5.97 10.73
C SER A 62 4.78 -4.59 11.37
N GLU A 63 5.94 -3.99 11.12
CA GLU A 63 6.32 -2.64 11.59
C GLU A 63 5.33 -1.58 11.07
N TYR A 64 5.02 -1.61 9.78
CA TYR A 64 4.06 -0.68 9.17
C TYR A 64 2.66 -0.80 9.80
N ARG A 65 2.18 -2.03 10.04
CA ARG A 65 0.90 -2.27 10.71
C ARG A 65 0.90 -1.76 12.15
N ALA A 66 2.00 -1.95 12.87
CA ALA A 66 2.15 -1.43 14.22
C ALA A 66 2.11 0.10 14.25
N GLN A 67 2.82 0.77 13.33
CA GLN A 67 2.77 2.22 13.17
C GLN A 67 1.35 2.72 12.90
N LYS A 68 0.62 2.08 11.96
CA LYS A 68 -0.76 2.46 11.65
C LYS A 68 -1.72 2.32 12.83
N ARG A 69 -1.63 1.22 13.58
CA ARG A 69 -2.43 1.03 14.80
C ARG A 69 -2.15 2.12 15.82
N PHE A 70 -0.89 2.49 16.00
CA PHE A 70 -0.51 3.55 16.93
C PHE A 70 -1.04 4.93 16.49
N GLU A 71 -0.95 5.26 15.20
CA GLU A 71 -1.54 6.48 14.62
C GLU A 71 -3.06 6.54 14.83
N GLU A 72 -3.77 5.43 14.59
CA GLU A 72 -5.21 5.32 14.80
C GLU A 72 -5.59 5.54 16.28
N MET A 73 -4.88 4.89 17.21
CA MET A 73 -5.12 5.06 18.65
C MET A 73 -4.89 6.51 19.09
N ASN A 74 -3.82 7.16 18.63
CA ASN A 74 -3.57 8.56 18.95
C ASN A 74 -4.67 9.48 18.40
N THR A 75 -5.16 9.19 17.20
CA THR A 75 -6.26 9.96 16.60
C THR A 75 -7.52 9.85 17.44
N LEU A 76 -7.88 8.65 17.90
CA LEU A 76 -9.04 8.42 18.76
C LEU A 76 -8.93 9.17 20.10
N ILE A 77 -7.74 9.20 20.70
CA ILE A 77 -7.48 9.92 21.95
C ILE A 77 -7.68 11.44 21.74
N ILE A 78 -7.16 11.98 20.64
CA ILE A 78 -7.29 13.40 20.31
C ILE A 78 -8.77 13.76 20.09
N THR A 79 -9.52 12.95 19.34
CA THR A 79 -10.94 13.19 19.08
C THR A 79 -11.76 13.18 20.37
N ARG A 80 -11.56 12.18 21.25
CA ARG A 80 -12.26 12.12 22.54
C ARG A 80 -11.98 13.33 23.43
N ARG A 81 -10.73 13.77 23.51
CA ARG A 81 -10.38 15.01 24.26
C ARG A 81 -11.06 16.25 23.68
N ARG A 82 -11.26 16.31 22.37
CA ARG A 82 -11.95 17.44 21.74
C ARG A 82 -13.44 17.45 22.04
N GLU A 83 -14.05 16.28 22.23
CA GLU A 83 -15.46 16.13 22.64
C GLU A 83 -15.67 16.36 24.14
N GLU A 84 -14.67 16.06 24.98
CA GLU A 84 -14.75 16.25 26.44
C GLU A 84 -14.50 17.71 26.89
N TYR A 85 -13.86 18.54 26.06
CA TYR A 85 -13.45 19.91 26.41
C TYR A 85 -13.88 20.99 25.39
N GLY A 86 -14.73 20.65 24.42
CA GLY A 86 -15.28 21.56 23.41
C GLY A 86 -16.77 21.79 23.60
#